data_AF-A0A957VU62-F1
#
_entry.id   AF-A0A957VU62-F1
#
_cell.length_a   1.000
_cell.length_b   1.000
_cell.length_c   1.000
_cell.angle_alpha   90.00
_cell.angle_beta   90.00
_cell.angle_gamma   90.00
#
_symmetry.space_group_name_H-M   'P 1'
#
loop_
_entity.id
_entity.type
_entity.pdbx_description
1 polymer ?
#
loop_
_entity_poly.entity_id
_entity_poly.type
_entity_poly.pdbx_seq_one_letter_code
_entity_poly.pdbx_strand_id
1 'polypeptide(L)'
;MINLPSPISHQRSAVIRRPSYWLWALALLFTGLSLLQLALVDHDLSLTTFVPLFILMACGGLVIYWLDLRRPHLAGDPILLPLTFFLSGLGLVLIQRLAPVFVSRQLFWLVIATVLLLLINLIPKNLNWLGRYKYTWLIGGILLLASTLIFGVNPSGFGARLWLNIGPVYFQ
;
A
#
# COMPACT_ATOMS: atom_id res chain seq x y z
N MET A 1 42.00 37.26 17.71
CA MET A 1 40.66 36.79 18.14
C MET A 1 39.90 36.40 16.88
N ILE A 2 39.86 35.10 16.57
CA ILE A 2 39.22 34.56 15.37
C ILE A 2 37.77 34.24 15.74
N ASN A 3 36.81 34.94 15.14
CA ASN A 3 35.39 34.65 15.25
C ASN A 3 35.11 33.29 14.59
N LEU A 4 34.91 32.24 15.40
CA LEU A 4 34.37 30.99 14.91
C LEU A 4 32.85 31.13 14.74
N PRO A 5 32.27 30.74 13.59
CA PRO A 5 30.82 30.68 13.45
C PRO A 5 30.24 29.66 14.43
N SER A 6 29.14 30.02 15.09
CA SER A 6 28.44 29.18 16.05
C SER A 6 27.95 27.87 15.39
N PRO A 7 27.91 26.75 16.13
CA PRO A 7 27.38 25.50 15.60
C PRO A 7 25.90 25.70 15.28
N ILE A 8 25.53 25.49 14.01
CA ILE A 8 24.15 25.43 13.55
C ILE A 8 23.48 24.30 14.34
N SER A 9 22.73 24.66 15.37
CA SER A 9 21.82 23.74 16.02
C SER A 9 20.76 23.39 14.99
N HIS A 10 20.97 22.26 14.32
CA HIS A 10 19.90 21.58 13.61
C HIS A 10 18.82 21.24 14.64
N GLN A 11 17.92 22.20 14.90
CA GLN A 11 16.56 21.95 15.31
C GLN A 11 15.99 21.01 14.25
N ARG A 12 16.24 19.70 14.42
CA ARG A 12 15.46 18.66 13.80
C ARG A 12 14.08 18.82 14.40
N SER A 13 13.33 19.69 13.75
CA SER A 13 11.89 19.81 13.75
C SER A 13 11.28 18.56 14.36
N ALA A 14 10.72 18.73 15.57
CA ALA A 14 9.81 17.79 16.20
C ALA A 14 8.48 17.76 15.44
N VAL A 15 8.56 17.64 14.11
CA VAL A 15 7.44 17.76 13.19
C VAL A 15 6.82 16.37 13.05
N ILE A 16 5.72 16.23 13.79
CA ILE A 16 4.67 15.22 13.69
C ILE A 16 5.07 13.84 14.27
N ARG A 17 4.99 13.73 15.61
CA ARG A 17 5.15 12.46 16.36
C ARG A 17 3.84 11.72 16.62
N ARG A 18 2.70 12.18 16.07
CA ARG A 18 1.40 11.56 16.30
C ARG A 18 0.84 10.97 15.01
N PRO A 19 0.22 9.78 15.04
CA PRO A 19 -0.59 9.30 13.92
C PRO A 19 -1.64 10.37 13.59
N SER A 20 -1.56 10.93 12.40
CA SER A 20 -2.46 11.96 11.91
C SER A 20 -3.76 11.31 11.45
N TYR A 21 -4.62 10.94 12.40
CA TYR A 21 -5.95 10.37 12.11
C TYR A 21 -6.77 11.24 11.15
N TRP A 22 -6.54 12.56 11.15
CA TRP A 22 -7.16 13.50 10.23
C TRP A 22 -6.76 13.26 8.76
N LEU A 23 -5.52 12.86 8.47
CA LEU A 23 -5.11 12.52 7.09
C LEU A 23 -5.84 11.27 6.60
N TRP A 24 -6.03 10.31 7.49
CA TRP A 24 -6.77 9.10 7.17
C TRP A 24 -8.26 9.38 6.97
N ALA A 25 -8.85 10.22 7.83
CA ALA A 25 -10.21 10.69 7.67
C ALA A 25 -10.43 11.43 6.35
N LEU A 26 -9.47 12.27 5.93
CA LEU A 26 -9.51 12.93 4.62
C LEU A 26 -9.47 11.92 3.46
N ALA A 27 -8.63 10.88 3.55
CA ALA A 27 -8.56 9.85 2.53
C ALA A 27 -9.87 9.06 2.40
N LEU A 28 -10.50 8.73 3.53
CA LEU A 28 -11.81 8.07 3.55
C LEU A 28 -12.91 8.98 3.02
N LEU A 29 -12.91 10.25 3.43
CA LEU A 29 -13.89 11.24 2.97
C LEU A 29 -13.79 11.40 1.45
N PHE A 30 -12.57 11.58 0.91
CA PHE A 30 -12.34 11.68 -0.52
C PHE A 30 -12.86 10.45 -1.28
N THR A 31 -12.53 9.24 -0.80
CA THR A 31 -12.97 7.98 -1.43
C THR A 31 -14.48 7.84 -1.35
N GLY A 32 -15.10 8.19 -0.21
CA GLY A 32 -16.55 8.12 -0.01
C GLY A 32 -17.32 9.10 -0.88
N LEU A 33 -16.86 10.35 -0.99
CA LEU A 33 -17.44 11.32 -1.90
C LEU A 33 -17.31 10.88 -3.35
N SER A 34 -16.17 10.31 -3.74
CA SER A 34 -15.94 9.82 -5.10
C SER A 34 -16.85 8.65 -5.45
N LEU A 35 -17.05 7.70 -4.53
CA LEU A 35 -17.98 6.59 -4.72
C LEU A 35 -19.44 7.05 -4.72
N LEU A 36 -19.78 8.02 -3.88
CA LEU A 36 -21.11 8.63 -3.88
C LEU A 36 -21.39 9.35 -5.19
N GLN A 37 -20.42 10.11 -5.72
CA GLN A 37 -20.53 10.72 -7.05
C GLN A 37 -20.75 9.65 -8.12
N LEU A 38 -19.98 8.56 -8.10
CA LEU A 38 -20.15 7.47 -9.05
C LEU A 38 -21.53 6.81 -8.95
N ALA A 39 -21.98 6.53 -7.72
CA ALA A 39 -23.30 5.95 -7.45
C ALA A 39 -24.45 6.84 -7.94
N LEU A 40 -24.30 8.16 -7.82
CA LEU A 40 -25.28 9.12 -8.35
C LEU A 40 -25.29 9.16 -9.88
N VAL A 41 -24.12 9.04 -10.52
CA VAL A 41 -23.99 9.03 -11.98
C VAL A 41 -24.59 7.75 -12.58
N ASP A 42 -24.33 6.61 -11.96
CA ASP A 42 -24.84 5.31 -12.41
C ASP A 42 -26.30 5.05 -11.94
N HIS A 43 -26.88 5.96 -11.17
CA HIS A 43 -28.18 5.81 -10.50
C HIS A 43 -28.31 4.53 -9.65
N ASP A 44 -27.18 3.96 -9.23
CA ASP A 44 -27.09 2.72 -8.46
C ASP A 44 -26.54 3.00 -7.06
N LEU A 45 -27.46 3.22 -6.11
CA LEU A 45 -27.18 3.41 -4.69
C LEU A 45 -27.07 2.08 -3.92
N SER A 46 -26.78 0.97 -4.60
CA SER A 46 -26.59 -0.31 -3.95
C SER A 46 -25.47 -0.27 -2.90
N LEU A 47 -25.66 -1.03 -1.80
CA LEU A 47 -24.63 -1.17 -0.76
C LEU A 47 -23.33 -1.77 -1.31
N THR A 48 -23.41 -2.52 -2.41
CA THR A 48 -22.26 -3.08 -3.12
C THR A 48 -21.31 -2.01 -3.64
N THR A 49 -21.83 -0.85 -4.05
CA THR A 49 -21.01 0.28 -4.52
C THR A 49 -20.11 0.83 -3.42
N PHE A 50 -20.54 0.72 -2.15
CA PHE A 50 -19.81 1.24 -0.98
C PHE A 50 -18.93 0.19 -0.28
N VAL A 51 -18.98 -1.08 -0.69
CA VAL A 51 -18.11 -2.15 -0.14
C VAL A 51 -16.62 -1.76 -0.15
N PRO A 52 -16.07 -1.15 -1.21
CA PRO A 52 -14.67 -0.73 -1.22
C PRO A 52 -14.31 0.25 -0.10
N LEU A 53 -15.23 1.17 0.25
CA LEU A 53 -15.03 2.11 1.35
C LEU A 53 -15.01 1.40 2.70
N PHE A 54 -15.93 0.47 2.94
CA PHE A 54 -15.96 -0.29 4.19
C PHE A 54 -14.71 -1.13 4.39
N ILE A 55 -14.21 -1.78 3.33
CA ILE A 55 -12.99 -2.58 3.37
C ILE A 55 -11.75 -1.69 3.59
N LEU A 56 -11.67 -0.54 2.91
CA LEU A 56 -10.57 0.42 3.09
C LEU A 56 -10.54 0.96 4.53
N MET A 57 -11.72 1.30 5.09
CA MET A 57 -11.88 1.74 6.47
C MET A 57 -11.47 0.63 7.45
N ALA A 58 -11.91 -0.61 7.24
CA ALA A 58 -11.54 -1.74 8.08
C ALA A 58 -10.03 -2.02 8.05
N CYS A 59 -9.42 -2.06 6.86
CA CYS A 59 -7.99 -2.32 6.70
C CYS A 59 -7.13 -1.20 7.30
N GLY A 60 -7.46 0.06 7.01
CA GLY A 60 -6.72 1.19 7.56
C GLY A 60 -6.85 1.31 9.08
N GLY A 61 -8.06 1.13 9.60
CA GLY A 61 -8.33 1.14 11.04
C GLY A 61 -7.60 0.01 11.77
N LEU A 62 -7.60 -1.20 11.19
CA LEU A 62 -6.88 -2.36 11.72
C LEU A 62 -5.37 -2.08 11.80
N VAL A 63 -4.77 -1.52 10.75
CA VAL A 63 -3.34 -1.21 10.74
C VAL A 63 -3.00 -0.15 11.77
N ILE A 64 -3.77 0.94 11.83
CA ILE A 64 -3.56 2.02 12.82
C ILE A 64 -3.67 1.45 14.24
N TYR A 65 -4.76 0.74 14.54
CA TYR A 65 -4.98 0.12 15.84
C TYR A 65 -3.84 -0.82 16.24
N TRP A 66 -3.39 -1.66 15.31
CA TRP A 66 -2.35 -2.64 15.59
C TRP A 66 -0.96 -2.00 15.78
N LEU A 67 -0.65 -0.94 15.02
CA LEU A 67 0.56 -0.15 15.19
C LEU A 67 0.57 0.60 16.53
N ASP A 68 -0.55 1.21 16.92
CA ASP A 68 -0.68 1.91 18.20
C ASP A 68 -0.52 0.94 19.38
N LEU A 69 -1.11 -0.26 19.30
CA LEU A 69 -1.02 -1.27 20.35
C LEU A 69 0.40 -1.82 20.51
N ARG A 70 1.08 -2.14 19.41
CA ARG A 70 2.40 -2.80 19.47
C ARG A 70 3.57 -1.83 19.58
N ARG A 71 3.44 -0.61 19.06
CA ARG A 71 4.58 0.27 18.84
C ARG A 71 4.21 1.77 19.00
N PRO A 72 3.69 2.21 20.17
CA PRO A 72 3.27 3.60 20.39
C PRO A 72 4.42 4.63 20.27
N HIS A 73 5.67 4.18 20.22
CA HIS A 73 6.87 5.02 20.14
C HIS A 73 7.71 4.77 18.87
N LEU A 74 7.24 3.98 17.91
CA LEU A 74 7.95 3.84 16.64
C LEU A 74 7.86 5.16 15.88
N ALA A 75 9.00 5.80 15.69
CA ALA A 75 9.19 6.87 14.72
C ALA A 75 9.11 6.32 13.28
N GLY A 76 7.94 5.81 12.89
CA GLY A 76 7.59 5.61 11.49
C GLY A 76 7.06 6.92 10.91
N ASP A 77 7.25 7.14 9.61
CA ASP A 77 6.73 8.34 8.96
C ASP A 77 5.19 8.36 9.02
N PRO A 78 4.57 9.34 9.70
CA PRO A 78 3.12 9.40 9.92
C PRO A 78 2.33 9.68 8.64
N ILE A 79 3.01 10.09 7.56
CA ILE A 79 2.41 10.47 6.29
C ILE A 79 2.30 9.27 5.34
N LEU A 80 3.22 8.31 5.42
CA LEU A 80 3.27 7.20 4.46
C LEU A 80 2.00 6.35 4.51
N LEU A 81 1.50 6.02 5.69
CA LEU A 81 0.32 5.16 5.84
C LEU A 81 -0.97 5.84 5.33
N PRO A 82 -1.31 7.08 5.73
CA PRO A 82 -2.46 7.76 5.13
C PRO A 82 -2.33 7.94 3.62
N LEU A 83 -1.12 8.19 3.11
CA LEU A 83 -0.88 8.34 1.67
C LEU A 83 -1.12 7.03 0.91
N THR A 84 -0.66 5.89 1.42
CA THR A 84 -0.89 4.59 0.78
C THR A 84 -2.37 4.23 0.76
N PHE A 85 -3.12 4.51 1.83
CA PHE A 85 -4.57 4.30 1.87
C PHE A 85 -5.32 5.28 0.94
N PHE A 86 -4.87 6.53 0.84
CA PHE A 86 -5.42 7.49 -0.13
C PHE A 86 -5.26 7.00 -1.57
N LEU A 87 -4.04 6.59 -1.95
CA LEU A 87 -3.77 6.05 -3.28
C LEU A 87 -4.55 4.76 -3.54
N SER A 88 -4.71 3.91 -2.53
CA SER A 88 -5.52 2.69 -2.63
C SER A 88 -7.00 3.01 -2.87
N GLY A 89 -7.55 3.99 -2.15
CA GLY A 89 -8.93 4.47 -2.35
C GLY A 89 -9.15 5.04 -3.75
N LEU A 90 -8.21 5.86 -4.23
CA LEU A 90 -8.22 6.39 -5.60
C LEU A 90 -8.21 5.25 -6.62
N GLY A 91 -7.32 4.25 -6.45
CA GLY A 91 -7.25 3.08 -7.31
C GLY A 91 -8.55 2.25 -7.34
N LEU A 92 -9.20 2.08 -6.18
CA LEU A 92 -10.49 1.37 -6.08
C LEU A 92 -11.59 2.09 -6.86
N VAL A 93 -11.70 3.41 -6.72
CA VAL A 93 -12.65 4.23 -7.47
C VAL A 93 -12.41 4.12 -8.99
N LEU A 94 -11.13 4.19 -9.41
CA LEU A 94 -10.78 4.06 -10.82
C LEU A 94 -11.13 2.68 -11.38
N ILE A 95 -10.82 1.60 -10.66
CA ILE A 95 -11.14 0.23 -11.10
C ILE A 95 -12.66 0.04 -11.16
N GLN A 96 -13.39 0.56 -10.19
CA GLN A 96 -14.86 0.47 -10.20
C GLN A 96 -15.48 1.21 -11.39
N ARG A 97 -14.90 2.35 -11.78
CA ARG A 97 -15.35 3.11 -12.94
C ARG A 97 -14.94 2.48 -14.28
N LEU A 98 -13.71 2.01 -14.41
CA LEU A 98 -13.17 1.56 -15.71
C LEU A 98 -13.39 0.06 -15.96
N ALA A 99 -13.33 -0.76 -14.92
CA ALA A 99 -13.32 -2.21 -15.05
C ALA A 99 -13.94 -2.89 -13.80
N PRO A 100 -15.26 -2.73 -13.57
CA PRO A 100 -15.94 -3.12 -12.33
C PRO A 100 -15.79 -4.62 -12.00
N VAL A 101 -15.62 -5.47 -13.02
CA VAL A 101 -15.40 -6.91 -12.88
C VAL A 101 -14.14 -7.25 -12.04
N PHE A 102 -13.15 -6.35 -12.00
CA PHE A 102 -11.90 -6.55 -11.25
C PHE A 102 -11.92 -5.99 -9.82
N VAL A 103 -12.99 -5.29 -9.40
CA VAL A 103 -13.10 -4.68 -8.06
C VAL A 103 -12.94 -5.75 -6.97
N SER A 104 -13.61 -6.89 -7.12
CA SER A 104 -13.53 -7.99 -6.14
C SER A 104 -12.10 -8.51 -5.97
N ARG A 105 -11.35 -8.66 -7.06
CA ARG A 105 -9.93 -9.05 -7.03
C ARG A 105 -9.07 -7.98 -6.39
N GLN A 106 -9.32 -6.71 -6.69
CA GLN A 106 -8.59 -5.60 -6.07
C GLN A 106 -8.78 -5.57 -4.55
N LEU A 107 -10.02 -5.77 -4.09
CA LEU A 107 -10.35 -5.82 -2.66
C LEU A 107 -9.68 -7.02 -1.98
N PHE A 108 -9.68 -8.18 -2.63
CA PHE A 108 -8.99 -9.37 -2.13
C PHE A 108 -7.48 -9.12 -1.96
N TRP A 109 -6.84 -8.52 -2.95
CA TRP A 109 -5.42 -8.15 -2.88
C TRP A 109 -5.12 -7.09 -1.82
N LEU A 110 -6.02 -6.13 -1.62
CA LEU A 110 -5.89 -5.11 -0.57
C LEU A 110 -5.92 -5.74 0.83
N VAL A 111 -6.81 -6.71 1.07
CA VAL A 111 -6.87 -7.47 2.32
C VAL A 111 -5.58 -8.27 2.53
N ILE A 112 -5.11 -8.99 1.50
CA ILE A 112 -3.84 -9.74 1.56
C ILE A 112 -2.67 -8.81 1.88
N ALA A 113 -2.54 -7.68 1.18
CA ALA A 113 -1.48 -6.71 1.41
C ALA A 113 -1.52 -6.16 2.84
N THR A 114 -2.71 -5.92 3.39
CA THR A 114 -2.91 -5.48 4.77
C THR A 114 -2.44 -6.55 5.76
N VAL A 115 -2.83 -7.81 5.57
CA VAL A 115 -2.38 -8.93 6.42
C VAL A 115 -0.86 -9.08 6.35
N LEU A 116 -0.27 -9.06 5.15
CA LEU A 116 1.18 -9.15 4.97
C LEU A 116 1.91 -7.99 5.65
N LEU A 117 1.40 -6.76 5.56
CA LEU A 117 1.96 -5.59 6.24
C LEU A 117 2.02 -5.81 7.76
N LEU A 118 0.93 -6.33 8.35
CA LEU A 118 0.87 -6.64 9.78
C LEU A 118 1.85 -7.76 10.16
N LEU A 119 1.92 -8.83 9.36
CA LEU A 119 2.84 -9.94 9.58
C LEU A 119 4.30 -9.49 9.51
N ILE A 120 4.66 -8.66 8.53
CA ILE A 120 6.03 -8.12 8.39
C ILE A 120 6.41 -7.30 9.63
N ASN A 121 5.46 -6.56 10.23
CA ASN A 121 5.76 -5.77 11.42
C ASN A 121 6.03 -6.63 12.68
N LEU A 122 5.61 -7.89 12.69
CA LEU A 122 5.98 -8.86 13.73
C LEU A 122 7.46 -9.24 13.66
N ILE A 123 8.11 -9.13 12.49
CA ILE A 123 9.52 -9.52 12.32
C ILE A 123 10.42 -8.51 13.06
N PRO A 124 11.40 -8.98 13.86
CA PRO A 124 12.31 -8.10 14.58
C PRO A 124 13.14 -7.25 13.61
N LYS A 125 13.36 -5.97 13.97
CA LYS A 125 13.95 -4.91 13.14
C LYS A 125 15.42 -5.10 12.73
N ASN A 126 16.00 -6.29 12.88
CA ASN A 126 17.39 -6.52 12.49
C ASN A 126 17.51 -6.72 10.96
N LEU A 127 17.21 -5.64 10.22
CA LEU A 127 17.34 -5.57 8.77
C LEU A 127 18.81 -5.61 8.31
N ASN A 128 19.78 -5.55 9.24
CA ASN A 128 21.20 -5.69 8.93
C ASN A 128 21.50 -7.05 8.28
N TRP A 129 20.69 -8.08 8.55
CA TRP A 129 20.80 -9.37 7.88
C TRP A 129 20.47 -9.26 6.39
N LEU A 130 19.44 -8.49 6.00
CA LEU A 130 19.05 -8.31 4.60
C LEU A 130 20.18 -7.70 3.76
N GLY A 131 20.95 -6.77 4.34
CA GLY A 131 22.12 -6.17 3.69
C GLY A 131 23.26 -7.16 3.38
N ARG A 132 23.37 -8.26 4.14
CA ARG A 132 24.40 -9.30 3.91
C ARG A 132 24.12 -10.15 2.67
N TYR A 133 22.85 -10.25 2.23
CA TYR A 133 22.42 -11.09 1.10
C TYR A 133 22.09 -10.29 -0.15
N LYS A 134 22.61 -9.06 -0.28
CA LYS A 134 22.33 -8.18 -1.42
C LYS A 134 22.53 -8.86 -2.78
N TYR A 135 23.56 -9.70 -2.91
CA TYR A 135 23.86 -10.43 -4.14
C TYR A 135 22.92 -11.61 -4.35
N THR A 136 22.46 -12.27 -3.29
CA THR A 136 21.46 -13.35 -3.39
C THR A 136 20.12 -12.81 -3.90
N TRP A 137 19.68 -11.66 -3.38
CA TRP A 137 18.48 -10.98 -3.86
C TRP A 137 18.63 -10.48 -5.30
N LEU A 138 19.80 -9.95 -5.66
CA LEU A 138 20.10 -9.50 -7.03
C LEU A 138 20.09 -10.67 -8.03
N ILE A 139 20.80 -11.75 -7.73
CA ILE A 139 20.83 -12.94 -8.58
C ILE A 139 19.43 -13.55 -8.65
N GLY A 140 18.71 -13.61 -7.52
CA GLY A 140 17.32 -14.07 -7.49
C GLY A 140 16.40 -13.24 -8.40
N GLY A 141 16.49 -11.92 -8.35
CA GLY A 141 15.73 -11.02 -9.23
C GLY A 141 16.09 -11.17 -10.70
N ILE A 142 17.38 -11.31 -11.03
CA ILE A 142 17.84 -11.56 -12.41
C ILE A 142 17.34 -12.90 -12.93
N LEU A 143 17.41 -13.96 -12.11
CA LEU A 143 16.88 -15.27 -12.47
C LEU A 143 15.36 -15.24 -12.65
N LEU A 144 14.64 -14.49 -11.81
CA LEU A 144 13.20 -14.31 -11.94
C LEU A 144 12.84 -13.60 -13.26
N LEU A 145 13.57 -12.53 -13.60
CA LEU A 145 13.43 -11.82 -14.88
C LEU A 145 13.77 -12.73 -16.07
N ALA A 146 14.84 -13.52 -15.99
CA ALA A 146 15.15 -14.50 -17.03
C ALA A 146 14.05 -15.56 -17.16
N SER A 147 13.46 -15.98 -16.03
CA SER A 147 12.35 -16.94 -16.00
C SER A 147 11.10 -16.38 -16.68
N THR A 148 10.72 -15.12 -16.44
CA THR A 148 9.59 -14.50 -17.16
C THR A 148 9.84 -14.42 -18.66
N LEU A 149 11.08 -14.22 -19.11
CA LEU A 149 11.39 -14.22 -20.55
C LEU A 149 11.24 -15.60 -21.20
N ILE A 150 11.60 -16.68 -20.50
CA ILE A 150 11.58 -18.05 -21.03
C ILE A 150 10.19 -18.69 -20.88
N PHE A 151 9.59 -18.55 -19.70
CA PHE A 151 8.35 -19.23 -19.28
C PHE A 151 7.17 -18.29 -19.08
N GLY A 152 7.34 -16.99 -19.34
CA GLY A 152 6.28 -16.02 -19.19
C GLY A 152 5.10 -16.33 -20.09
N VAL A 153 3.91 -16.13 -19.55
CA VAL A 153 2.65 -16.14 -20.25
C VAL A 153 2.02 -14.76 -20.17
N ASN A 154 1.03 -14.52 -21.02
CA ASN A 154 0.23 -13.31 -20.94
C ASN A 154 -1.22 -13.71 -20.64
N PRO A 155 -1.72 -13.45 -19.41
CA PRO A 155 -3.09 -13.81 -19.03
C PRO A 155 -4.16 -13.08 -19.87
N SER A 156 -3.80 -11.96 -20.49
CA SER A 156 -4.67 -11.15 -21.38
C SER A 156 -4.66 -11.62 -22.85
N GLY A 157 -3.83 -12.61 -23.21
CA GLY A 157 -3.73 -13.15 -24.59
C GLY A 157 -2.97 -12.28 -25.60
N PHE A 158 -2.87 -10.96 -25.38
CA PHE A 158 -2.16 -10.01 -26.25
C PHE A 158 -1.11 -9.20 -25.48
N GLY A 159 0.12 -9.11 -26.02
CA GLY A 159 1.22 -8.32 -25.46
C GLY A 159 2.39 -9.14 -24.90
N ALA A 160 3.34 -8.47 -24.23
CA ALA A 160 4.57 -9.09 -23.71
C ALA A 160 4.29 -10.18 -22.64
N ARG A 161 5.07 -11.25 -22.68
CA ARG A 161 5.01 -12.40 -21.78
C ARG A 161 5.69 -12.08 -20.43
N LEU A 162 5.01 -11.30 -19.60
CA LEU A 162 5.58 -10.76 -18.36
C LEU A 162 5.17 -11.52 -17.10
N TRP A 163 4.24 -12.48 -17.21
CA TRP A 163 3.67 -13.14 -16.04
C TRP A 163 4.10 -14.60 -15.98
N LEU A 164 4.65 -15.04 -14.85
CA LEU A 164 4.82 -16.46 -14.56
C LEU A 164 3.49 -17.03 -14.09
N ASN A 165 2.99 -18.04 -14.81
CA ASN A 165 1.82 -18.79 -14.38
C ASN A 165 2.26 -19.87 -13.38
N ILE A 166 1.82 -19.72 -12.13
CA ILE A 166 1.98 -20.70 -11.07
C ILE A 166 0.57 -21.16 -10.68
N GLY A 167 -0.04 -21.98 -11.54
CA GLY A 167 -1.39 -22.52 -11.35
C GLY A 167 -2.48 -21.44 -11.44
N PRO A 168 -3.19 -21.11 -10.34
CA PRO A 168 -4.21 -20.04 -10.36
C PRO A 168 -3.63 -18.63 -10.15
N VAL A 169 -2.34 -18.51 -9.81
CA VAL A 169 -1.69 -17.24 -9.48
C VAL A 169 -0.72 -16.85 -10.58
N TYR A 170 -0.77 -15.57 -10.96
CA TYR A 170 0.20 -14.97 -11.85
C TYR A 170 1.17 -14.13 -11.03
N PHE A 171 2.46 -14.38 -11.20
CA PHE A 171 3.53 -13.68 -10.51
C PHE A 171 4.36 -12.86 -11.52
N GLN A 172 4.71 -11.64 -11.14
CA GLN A 172 5.55 -10.73 -11.93
C GLN A 172 6.70 -10.22 -11.06
#